data_AF-A0A1H5PLF6-F1
#
_entry.id   AF-A0A1H5PLF6-F1
#
_cell.length_a   1.000
_cell.length_b   1.000
_cell.length_c   1.000
_cell.angle_alpha   90.00
_cell.angle_beta   90.00
_cell.angle_gamma   90.00
#
_symmetry.space_group_name_H-M   'P 1'
#
loop_
_entity.id
_entity.type
_entity.pdbx_description
1 polymer ?
#
loop_
_entity_poly.entity_id
_entity_poly.type
_entity_poly.pdbx_seq_one_letter_code
_entity_poly.pdbx_strand_id
1 'polypeptide(L)'
;MESPRATSGSRRARRRARPPRRGLLYVSLATVAVVGATAAGTVYVKAHAGDNTVSSAASPAPSSSAPASGEASVEPVARPAVDRDAVLSSALGKVTVPSGAEVSAAVLDLDSGDSAVHGDSAFDTASIVKVDILATLLLQAQDAGRHLTATEKAYATKMIENSDNTSASRLWEVIGKAAGLDAANKRFGLTSTEGGDGALWGLTQTTAADQLTLLQQVFGDDSKLSEASRAYIQGLMKTVEPDQRWGVSAAADGSRYALKNGWLARSTTGLWDVNSIGRVTVGGTEYLVAVLSKGTVSQAGGVSLVEAAAKAAVGSFTESTQSSESSESAPASASQ
;
A
#
# COMPACT_ATOMS: atom_id res chain seq x y z
N MET A 1 1.26 -33.36 -97.51
CA MET A 1 1.61 -34.53 -96.67
C MET A 1 2.71 -34.06 -95.73
N GLU A 2 2.60 -33.94 -94.42
CA GLU A 2 1.66 -34.33 -93.37
C GLU A 2 1.78 -33.29 -92.24
N SER A 3 0.68 -32.96 -91.56
CA SER A 3 0.68 -32.55 -90.13
C SER A 3 0.63 -33.84 -89.27
N PRO A 4 0.88 -33.92 -87.93
CA PRO A 4 0.53 -32.89 -86.92
C PRO A 4 1.27 -32.87 -85.53
N ARG A 5 0.88 -31.85 -84.72
CA ARG A 5 0.57 -31.81 -83.26
C ARG A 5 1.56 -32.23 -82.14
N ALA A 6 1.92 -31.19 -81.36
CA ALA A 6 1.62 -30.92 -79.93
C ALA A 6 1.93 -31.95 -78.82
N THR A 7 2.53 -31.47 -77.71
CA THR A 7 2.10 -31.79 -76.33
C THR A 7 2.57 -30.77 -75.29
N SER A 8 1.76 -30.70 -74.23
CA SER A 8 1.68 -29.78 -73.09
C SER A 8 2.80 -29.93 -72.05
N GLY A 9 3.09 -28.86 -71.29
CA GLY A 9 3.96 -28.91 -70.11
C GLY A 9 3.78 -27.72 -69.17
N SER A 10 2.79 -27.79 -68.28
CA SER A 10 2.54 -26.83 -67.19
C SER A 10 3.66 -26.84 -66.14
N ARG A 11 4.28 -25.69 -65.83
CA ARG A 11 5.20 -25.56 -64.67
C ARG A 11 4.48 -24.89 -63.49
N ARG A 12 4.20 -25.70 -62.46
CA ARG A 12 3.71 -25.29 -61.13
C ARG A 12 4.77 -24.46 -60.38
N ALA A 13 4.34 -23.32 -59.85
CA ALA A 13 5.08 -22.48 -58.91
C ALA A 13 5.23 -23.19 -57.55
N ARG A 14 6.48 -23.32 -57.05
CA ARG A 14 6.77 -23.78 -55.68
C ARG A 14 6.83 -22.58 -54.73
N ARG A 15 5.82 -22.45 -53.87
CA ARG A 15 5.84 -21.60 -52.67
C ARG A 15 6.90 -22.13 -51.68
N ARG A 16 7.84 -21.27 -51.27
CA ARG A 16 8.75 -21.54 -50.14
C ARG A 16 8.07 -21.10 -48.85
N ALA A 17 7.83 -22.04 -47.94
CA ALA A 17 7.34 -21.80 -46.59
C ALA A 17 8.44 -21.20 -45.71
N ARG A 18 8.11 -20.15 -44.93
CA ARG A 18 8.94 -19.59 -43.86
C ARG A 18 8.58 -20.28 -42.53
N PRO A 19 9.55 -20.62 -41.67
CA PRO A 19 9.25 -21.19 -40.35
C PRO A 19 8.83 -20.09 -39.36
N PRO A 20 8.01 -20.40 -38.35
CA PRO A 20 7.62 -19.45 -37.32
C PRO A 20 8.73 -19.27 -36.28
N ARG A 21 8.94 -18.02 -35.86
CA ARG A 21 9.83 -17.64 -34.76
C ARG A 21 9.16 -18.00 -33.43
N ARG A 22 9.72 -18.96 -32.70
CA ARG A 22 9.33 -19.26 -31.30
C ARG A 22 9.98 -18.22 -30.39
N GLY A 23 9.17 -17.55 -29.58
CA GLY A 23 9.63 -16.65 -28.53
C GLY A 23 10.30 -17.42 -27.40
N LEU A 24 11.47 -16.96 -26.96
CA LEU A 24 12.13 -17.46 -25.76
C LEU A 24 11.44 -16.88 -24.53
N LEU A 25 10.88 -17.75 -23.70
CA LEU A 25 10.54 -17.48 -22.31
C LEU A 25 11.85 -17.52 -21.49
N TYR A 26 12.23 -16.40 -20.88
CA TYR A 26 13.31 -16.36 -19.90
C TYR A 26 12.75 -16.69 -18.53
N VAL A 27 13.07 -17.87 -18.02
CA VAL A 27 12.89 -18.22 -16.60
C VAL A 27 14.26 -18.06 -15.95
N SER A 28 14.43 -17.00 -15.15
CA SER A 28 15.64 -16.78 -14.37
C SER A 28 15.42 -17.26 -12.94
N LEU A 29 15.87 -18.49 -12.65
CA LEU A 29 16.09 -18.96 -11.28
C LEU A 29 17.44 -18.41 -10.82
N ALA A 30 17.47 -17.66 -9.71
CA ALA A 30 18.71 -17.32 -9.03
C ALA A 30 18.60 -17.74 -7.56
N THR A 31 19.34 -18.78 -7.21
CA THR A 31 19.62 -19.20 -5.83
C THR A 31 20.97 -18.62 -5.44
N VAL A 32 21.04 -17.90 -4.32
CA VAL A 32 22.30 -17.47 -3.70
C VAL A 32 22.32 -18.01 -2.27
N ALA A 33 23.29 -18.88 -1.99
CA ALA A 33 23.66 -19.29 -0.65
C ALA A 33 24.75 -18.35 -0.12
N VAL A 34 24.59 -17.84 1.10
CA VAL A 34 25.64 -17.04 1.78
C VAL A 34 26.02 -17.74 3.08
N VAL A 35 27.31 -18.03 3.20
CA VAL A 35 27.99 -18.57 4.39
C VAL A 35 28.32 -17.39 5.32
N GLY A 36 27.85 -17.46 6.56
CA GLY A 36 28.09 -16.44 7.59
C GLY A 36 29.41 -16.67 8.35
N ALA A 37 30.16 -15.60 8.55
CA ALA A 37 31.21 -15.50 9.57
C ALA A 37 30.86 -14.30 10.46
N THR A 38 30.56 -14.56 11.73
CA THR A 38 30.28 -13.54 12.75
C THR A 38 31.55 -13.21 13.53
N ALA A 39 31.82 -11.92 13.70
CA ALA A 39 32.73 -11.41 14.72
C ALA A 39 31.98 -10.37 15.55
N ALA A 40 32.02 -10.57 16.86
CA ALA A 40 31.31 -9.82 17.88
C ALA A 40 31.96 -8.46 18.19
N GLY A 41 31.16 -7.52 18.69
CA GLY A 41 31.65 -6.27 19.28
C GLY A 41 30.53 -5.52 20.00
N THR A 42 30.39 -5.77 21.30
CA THR A 42 29.56 -5.00 22.23
C THR A 42 30.29 -3.73 22.67
N VAL A 43 29.63 -2.57 22.64
CA VAL A 43 30.00 -1.44 23.50
C VAL A 43 28.75 -0.76 24.05
N TYR A 44 28.74 -0.62 25.36
CA TYR A 44 27.70 -0.08 26.24
C TYR A 44 28.15 1.32 26.66
N VAL A 45 27.35 2.40 26.51
CA VAL A 45 27.48 3.60 27.36
C VAL A 45 26.14 4.26 27.66
N LYS A 46 25.82 4.12 28.95
CA LYS A 46 25.03 4.89 29.93
C LYS A 46 24.56 6.31 29.59
N ALA A 47 23.31 6.57 30.00
CA ALA A 47 22.59 7.83 30.04
C ALA A 47 23.11 8.85 31.07
N HIS A 48 22.80 10.13 30.83
CA HIS A 48 22.66 11.13 31.88
C HIS A 48 21.39 11.97 31.66
N ALA A 49 20.59 12.03 32.71
CA ALA A 49 19.46 12.93 32.90
C ALA A 49 19.94 14.36 33.17
N GLY A 50 19.13 15.34 32.75
CA GLY A 50 19.26 16.74 33.12
C GLY A 50 17.89 17.39 33.09
N ASP A 51 17.26 17.50 34.25
CA ASP A 51 16.20 18.47 34.51
C ASP A 51 16.74 19.88 34.27
N ASN A 52 15.90 20.75 33.70
CA ASN A 52 15.82 22.15 34.12
C ASN A 52 14.56 22.81 33.54
N THR A 53 13.61 23.04 34.45
CA THR A 53 12.52 24.01 34.35
C THR A 53 13.05 25.42 34.19
N VAL A 54 12.51 26.22 33.25
CA VAL A 54 12.61 27.68 33.33
C VAL A 54 11.31 28.35 32.92
N SER A 55 10.87 29.22 33.82
CA SER A 55 9.72 30.11 33.78
C SER A 55 9.90 31.26 32.78
N SER A 56 8.81 31.79 32.24
CA SER A 56 8.76 33.12 31.64
C SER A 56 7.38 33.74 31.83
N ALA A 57 7.40 34.99 32.26
CA ALA A 57 6.25 35.78 32.70
C ALA A 57 5.90 36.91 31.70
N ALA A 58 4.60 37.26 31.73
CA ALA A 58 3.98 38.59 31.63
C ALA A 58 3.64 39.28 30.28
N SER A 59 2.30 39.42 30.07
CA SER A 59 1.45 40.58 29.67
C SER A 59 1.52 41.19 28.24
N PRO A 60 0.46 41.92 27.74
CA PRO A 60 -0.73 42.50 28.43
C PRO A 60 -2.13 42.24 27.75
N ALA A 61 -3.18 42.79 28.37
CA ALA A 61 -4.62 42.74 28.02
C ALA A 61 -5.03 43.55 26.75
N PRO A 62 -6.29 43.43 26.27
CA PRO A 62 -7.33 44.37 26.75
C PRO A 62 -8.76 43.79 26.89
N SER A 63 -9.59 44.60 27.55
CA SER A 63 -11.00 44.48 27.86
C SER A 63 -11.92 44.11 26.69
N SER A 64 -12.95 43.31 26.97
CA SER A 64 -14.28 43.49 26.38
C SER A 64 -15.36 42.97 27.32
N SER A 65 -16.40 43.80 27.42
CA SER A 65 -17.63 43.71 28.20
C SER A 65 -18.47 42.46 27.93
N ALA A 66 -19.01 41.86 28.99
CA ALA A 66 -20.18 40.97 28.91
C ALA A 66 -21.45 41.77 28.55
N PRO A 67 -22.43 41.10 27.94
CA PRO A 67 -23.59 40.78 28.76
C PRO A 67 -23.97 39.29 28.68
N ALA A 68 -24.62 38.84 29.75
CA ALA A 68 -25.19 37.53 29.90
C ALA A 68 -26.33 37.30 28.90
N SER A 69 -26.22 36.20 28.15
CA SER A 69 -27.36 35.48 27.58
C SER A 69 -27.09 34.00 27.87
N GLY A 70 -27.94 33.40 28.72
CA GLY A 70 -27.87 31.98 29.02
C GLY A 70 -28.26 31.18 27.79
N GLU A 71 -27.27 30.70 27.04
CA GLU A 71 -27.46 29.56 26.15
C GLU A 71 -27.41 28.30 27.01
N ALA A 72 -28.54 27.59 27.05
CA ALA A 72 -28.60 26.27 27.62
C ALA A 72 -27.54 25.39 26.93
N SER A 73 -26.57 24.88 27.71
CA SER A 73 -25.68 23.81 27.26
C SER A 73 -26.52 22.64 26.79
N VAL A 74 -26.68 22.51 25.49
CA VAL A 74 -27.04 21.25 24.85
C VAL A 74 -25.82 20.35 24.99
N GLU A 75 -25.81 19.54 26.04
CA GLU A 75 -24.93 18.38 26.14
C GLU A 75 -25.09 17.58 24.83
N PRO A 76 -24.03 17.40 24.03
CA PRO A 76 -24.14 16.61 22.82
C PRO A 76 -24.52 15.19 23.24
N VAL A 77 -25.66 14.70 22.78
CA VAL A 77 -26.02 13.29 22.90
C VAL A 77 -24.94 12.52 22.13
N ALA A 78 -23.96 11.99 22.85
CA ALA A 78 -22.92 11.16 22.28
C ALA A 78 -23.60 9.93 21.66
N ARG A 79 -23.66 9.89 20.33
CA ARG A 79 -24.00 8.65 19.62
C ARG A 79 -23.02 7.58 20.10
N PRO A 80 -23.47 6.33 20.32
CA PRO A 80 -22.55 5.24 20.62
C PRO A 80 -21.51 5.18 19.50
N ALA A 81 -20.23 5.30 19.85
CA ALA A 81 -19.16 5.12 18.88
C ALA A 81 -19.25 3.69 18.34
N VAL A 82 -19.33 3.55 17.02
CA VAL A 82 -19.31 2.24 16.36
C VAL A 82 -17.91 1.68 16.54
N ASP A 83 -17.81 0.46 17.08
CA ASP A 83 -16.55 -0.28 17.11
C ASP A 83 -16.21 -0.75 15.69
N ARG A 84 -15.43 0.08 14.98
CA ARG A 84 -15.07 -0.14 13.57
C ARG A 84 -14.17 -1.37 13.38
N ASP A 85 -13.31 -1.68 14.35
CA ASP A 85 -12.45 -2.87 14.32
C ASP A 85 -13.27 -4.15 14.42
N ALA A 86 -14.31 -4.17 15.27
CA ALA A 86 -15.24 -5.30 15.36
C ALA A 86 -16.04 -5.49 14.07
N VAL A 87 -16.50 -4.39 13.44
CA VAL A 87 -17.22 -4.43 12.16
C VAL A 87 -16.32 -4.96 11.03
N LEU A 88 -15.09 -4.46 10.93
CA LEU A 88 -14.11 -4.96 9.97
C LEU A 88 -13.80 -6.45 10.22
N SER A 89 -13.58 -6.85 11.47
CA SER A 89 -13.31 -8.24 11.82
C SER A 89 -14.46 -9.18 11.45
N SER A 90 -15.71 -8.74 11.63
CA SER A 90 -16.89 -9.49 11.19
C SER A 90 -16.96 -9.62 9.67
N ALA A 91 -16.61 -8.57 8.93
CA ALA A 91 -16.55 -8.61 7.46
C ALA A 91 -15.45 -9.57 6.97
N LEU A 92 -14.25 -9.51 7.55
CA LEU A 92 -13.13 -10.39 7.21
C LEU A 92 -13.39 -11.84 7.63
N GLY A 93 -14.16 -12.08 8.68
CA GLY A 93 -14.59 -13.43 9.09
C GLY A 93 -15.43 -14.17 8.04
N LYS A 94 -15.97 -13.46 7.04
CA LYS A 94 -16.70 -14.04 5.88
C LYS A 94 -15.76 -14.43 4.73
N VAL A 95 -14.49 -13.99 4.76
CA VAL A 95 -13.50 -14.30 3.73
C VAL A 95 -12.92 -15.69 3.99
N THR A 96 -12.90 -16.55 2.97
CA THR A 96 -12.29 -17.88 3.09
C THR A 96 -10.77 -17.75 3.08
N VAL A 97 -10.15 -17.95 4.25
CA VAL A 97 -8.69 -17.99 4.39
C VAL A 97 -8.22 -19.45 4.28
N PRO A 98 -7.30 -19.79 3.35
CA PRO A 98 -6.76 -21.14 3.26
C PRO A 98 -6.12 -21.59 4.58
N SER A 99 -6.20 -22.89 4.89
CA SER A 99 -5.60 -23.45 6.10
C SER A 99 -4.09 -23.13 6.16
N GLY A 100 -3.65 -22.53 7.26
CA GLY A 100 -2.26 -22.12 7.47
C GLY A 100 -1.86 -20.80 6.81
N ALA A 101 -2.77 -20.12 6.10
CA ALA A 101 -2.58 -18.75 5.66
C ALA A 101 -3.10 -17.76 6.72
N GLU A 102 -2.52 -16.57 6.72
CA GLU A 102 -2.93 -15.44 7.55
C GLU A 102 -3.24 -14.25 6.66
N VAL A 103 -4.20 -13.42 7.09
CA VAL A 103 -4.52 -12.15 6.44
C VAL A 103 -4.79 -11.09 7.50
N SER A 104 -4.28 -9.89 7.29
CA SER A 104 -4.61 -8.70 8.08
C SER A 104 -5.00 -7.58 7.14
N ALA A 105 -5.91 -6.73 7.59
CA ALA A 105 -6.44 -5.63 6.80
C ALA A 105 -6.57 -4.36 7.64
N ALA A 106 -6.35 -3.21 7.01
CA ALA A 106 -6.60 -1.91 7.61
C ALA A 106 -7.25 -1.00 6.55
N VAL A 107 -8.21 -0.19 6.97
CA VAL A 107 -8.94 0.71 6.08
C VAL A 107 -9.22 2.03 6.78
N LEU A 108 -9.17 3.13 6.03
CA LEU A 108 -9.56 4.48 6.45
C LEU A 108 -10.50 5.05 5.40
N ASP A 109 -11.66 5.53 5.84
CA ASP A 109 -12.56 6.37 5.06
C ASP A 109 -12.06 7.83 5.14
N LEU A 110 -11.71 8.43 4.00
CA LEU A 110 -11.18 9.79 3.96
C LEU A 110 -12.25 10.88 4.13
N ASP A 111 -13.54 10.56 3.94
CA ASP A 111 -14.61 11.53 4.13
C ASP A 111 -14.95 11.70 5.62
N SER A 112 -15.08 10.58 6.34
CA SER A 112 -15.43 10.58 7.77
C SER A 112 -14.20 10.65 8.70
N GLY A 113 -13.03 10.18 8.23
CA GLY A 113 -11.85 9.99 9.07
C GLY A 113 -11.89 8.71 9.93
N ASP A 114 -12.96 7.91 9.83
CA ASP A 114 -13.06 6.64 10.55
C ASP A 114 -12.09 5.61 9.96
N SER A 115 -11.38 4.90 10.83
CA SER A 115 -10.49 3.79 10.45
C SER A 115 -10.81 2.51 11.19
N ALA A 116 -10.35 1.40 10.63
CA ALA A 116 -10.46 0.08 11.24
C ALA A 116 -9.23 -0.77 10.91
N VAL A 117 -8.84 -1.65 11.84
CA VAL A 117 -7.76 -2.63 11.70
C VAL A 117 -8.24 -4.02 12.13
N HIS A 118 -7.87 -5.02 11.35
CA HIS A 118 -8.08 -6.44 11.64
C HIS A 118 -6.75 -7.19 11.57
N GLY A 119 -6.39 -7.83 12.69
CA GLY A 119 -5.15 -8.57 12.86
C GLY A 119 -3.95 -7.68 13.20
N ASP A 120 -3.03 -8.23 13.98
CA ASP A 120 -1.83 -7.57 14.52
C ASP A 120 -0.53 -8.28 14.08
N SER A 121 -0.64 -9.27 13.20
CA SER A 121 0.50 -10.07 12.74
C SER A 121 1.48 -9.24 11.93
N ALA A 122 2.77 -9.60 12.02
CA ALA A 122 3.81 -9.09 11.16
C ALA A 122 3.88 -9.89 9.84
N PHE A 123 4.18 -9.17 8.75
CA PHE A 123 4.30 -9.71 7.40
C PHE A 123 5.55 -9.19 6.71
N ASP A 124 6.18 -10.03 5.88
CA ASP A 124 7.14 -9.56 4.89
C ASP A 124 6.43 -8.63 3.91
N THR A 125 6.94 -7.42 3.76
CA THR A 125 6.40 -6.40 2.83
C THR A 125 6.44 -6.84 1.36
N ALA A 126 7.42 -7.66 0.97
CA ALA A 126 7.76 -7.91 -0.42
C ALA A 126 7.94 -6.57 -1.17
N SER A 127 7.16 -6.29 -2.21
CA SER A 127 7.32 -5.06 -3.01
C SER A 127 6.50 -3.85 -2.53
N ILE A 128 5.68 -3.95 -1.46
CA ILE A 128 4.96 -2.78 -0.95
C ILE A 128 5.91 -1.78 -0.26
N VAL A 129 7.02 -2.26 0.31
CA VAL A 129 8.10 -1.43 0.91
C VAL A 129 8.68 -0.40 -0.06
N LYS A 130 8.50 -0.58 -1.37
CA LYS A 130 8.94 0.39 -2.37
C LYS A 130 8.22 1.75 -2.22
N VAL A 131 6.99 1.76 -1.70
CA VAL A 131 6.29 3.00 -1.32
C VAL A 131 7.01 3.68 -0.15
N ASP A 132 7.39 2.91 0.87
CA ASP A 132 8.13 3.41 2.03
C ASP A 132 9.55 3.91 1.66
N ILE A 133 10.28 3.17 0.81
CA ILE A 133 11.58 3.60 0.27
C ILE A 133 11.46 4.95 -0.43
N LEU A 134 10.43 5.12 -1.27
CA LEU A 134 10.22 6.38 -1.97
C LEU A 134 9.78 7.51 -1.02
N ALA A 135 8.88 7.23 -0.07
CA ALA A 135 8.48 8.20 0.95
C ALA A 135 9.69 8.67 1.78
N THR A 136 10.54 7.73 2.19
CA THR A 136 11.79 8.00 2.91
C THR A 136 12.73 8.88 2.08
N LEU A 137 12.96 8.53 0.81
CA LEU A 137 13.79 9.32 -0.10
C LEU A 137 13.28 10.76 -0.25
N LEU A 138 11.97 10.93 -0.40
CA LEU A 138 11.32 12.23 -0.52
C LEU A 138 11.46 13.04 0.77
N LEU A 139 11.27 12.41 1.94
CA LEU A 139 11.44 13.06 3.24
C LEU A 139 12.89 13.55 3.42
N GLN A 140 13.88 12.70 3.15
CA GLN A 140 15.29 13.06 3.24
C GLN A 140 15.68 14.20 2.27
N ALA A 141 15.14 14.18 1.05
CA ALA A 141 15.37 15.25 0.08
C ALA A 141 14.77 16.58 0.56
N GLN A 142 13.56 16.56 1.12
CA GLN A 142 12.91 17.73 1.72
C GLN A 142 13.73 18.31 2.88
N ASP A 143 14.19 17.48 3.82
CA ASP A 143 14.98 17.96 4.96
C ASP A 143 16.31 18.58 4.52
N ALA A 144 16.89 18.04 3.45
CA ALA A 144 18.10 18.58 2.84
C ALA A 144 17.85 19.81 1.95
N GLY A 145 16.60 20.29 1.83
CA GLY A 145 16.24 21.42 0.99
C GLY A 145 16.51 21.20 -0.50
N ARG A 146 16.49 19.95 -0.97
CA ARG A 146 16.81 19.57 -2.35
C ARG A 146 15.63 18.88 -3.04
N HIS A 147 15.65 18.91 -4.36
CA HIS A 147 14.79 18.05 -5.17
C HIS A 147 15.45 16.69 -5.43
N LEU A 148 14.63 15.71 -5.82
CA LEU A 148 15.15 14.46 -6.38
C LEU A 148 15.91 14.75 -7.68
N THR A 149 17.07 14.13 -7.80
CA THR A 149 17.87 14.11 -9.03
C THR A 149 17.13 13.37 -10.15
N ALA A 150 17.57 13.60 -11.40
CA ALA A 150 17.02 12.88 -12.54
C ALA A 150 17.17 11.35 -12.40
N THR A 151 18.29 10.90 -11.83
CA THR A 151 18.57 9.48 -11.59
C THR A 151 17.65 8.88 -10.53
N GLU A 152 17.46 9.58 -9.39
CA GLU A 152 16.52 9.16 -8.35
C GLU A 152 15.10 9.05 -8.90
N LYS A 153 14.65 10.04 -9.69
CA LYS A 153 13.34 10.00 -10.35
C LYS A 153 13.20 8.82 -11.31
N ALA A 154 14.21 8.55 -12.13
CA ALA A 154 14.19 7.43 -13.07
C ALA A 154 14.11 6.07 -12.34
N TYR A 155 14.80 5.94 -11.20
CA TYR A 155 14.68 4.74 -10.36
C TYR A 155 13.32 4.67 -9.67
N ALA A 156 12.80 5.77 -9.13
CA ALA A 156 11.50 5.81 -8.47
C ALA A 156 10.37 5.39 -9.41
N THR A 157 10.37 5.92 -10.64
CA THR A 157 9.39 5.56 -11.67
C THR A 157 9.41 4.06 -11.95
N LYS A 158 10.57 3.48 -12.30
CA LYS A 158 10.69 2.03 -12.58
C LYS A 158 10.35 1.17 -11.35
N MET A 159 10.77 1.62 -10.17
CA MET A 159 10.53 0.93 -8.91
C MET A 159 9.03 0.87 -8.58
N ILE A 160 8.29 1.96 -8.74
CA ILE A 160 6.87 1.98 -8.41
C ILE A 160 6.03 1.37 -9.54
N GLU A 161 6.21 1.84 -10.78
CA GLU A 161 5.34 1.48 -11.91
C GLU A 161 5.53 0.04 -12.37
N ASN A 162 6.78 -0.40 -12.48
CA ASN A 162 7.13 -1.75 -12.96
C ASN A 162 7.52 -2.70 -11.82
N SER A 163 7.59 -2.22 -10.57
CA SER A 163 8.13 -3.00 -9.45
C SER A 163 9.60 -3.41 -9.64
N ASP A 164 10.41 -2.63 -10.37
CA ASP A 164 11.80 -2.99 -10.70
C ASP A 164 12.70 -3.11 -9.45
N ASN A 165 13.24 -4.31 -9.22
CA ASN A 165 14.04 -4.62 -8.04
C ASN A 165 15.46 -4.01 -8.08
N THR A 166 16.00 -3.78 -9.27
CA THR A 166 17.31 -3.15 -9.42
C THR A 166 17.24 -1.69 -8.97
N SER A 167 16.22 -0.96 -9.43
CA SER A 167 15.94 0.42 -9.05
C SER A 167 15.62 0.52 -7.55
N ALA A 168 14.84 -0.42 -7.01
CA ALA A 168 14.59 -0.50 -5.58
C ALA A 168 15.87 -0.65 -4.77
N SER A 169 16.76 -1.56 -5.19
CA SER A 169 18.04 -1.77 -4.50
C SER A 169 18.94 -0.53 -4.59
N ARG A 170 18.91 0.22 -5.70
CA ARG A 170 19.64 1.49 -5.80
C ARG A 170 19.10 2.54 -4.84
N LEU A 171 17.77 2.70 -4.75
CA LEU A 171 17.17 3.66 -3.84
C LEU A 171 17.30 3.23 -2.37
N TRP A 172 17.26 1.93 -2.09
CA TRP A 172 17.55 1.36 -0.76
C TRP A 172 18.95 1.76 -0.26
N GLU A 173 19.97 1.66 -1.12
CA GLU A 173 21.31 2.15 -0.80
C GLU A 173 21.33 3.67 -0.57
N VAL A 174 20.64 4.44 -1.42
CA VAL A 174 20.58 5.91 -1.32
C VAL A 174 19.97 6.38 -0.01
N ILE A 175 18.89 5.75 0.46
CA ILE A 175 18.24 6.16 1.71
C ILE A 175 19.04 5.78 2.95
N GLY A 176 20.13 5.00 2.82
CA GLY A 176 20.90 4.48 3.96
C GLY A 176 20.39 3.15 4.49
N LYS A 177 19.66 2.38 3.67
CA LYS A 177 19.12 1.04 4.00
C LYS A 177 18.14 1.08 5.18
N ALA A 178 18.12 0.01 5.98
CA ALA A 178 17.24 -0.15 7.13
C ALA A 178 17.33 1.04 8.08
N ALA A 179 18.54 1.47 8.45
CA ALA A 179 18.71 2.63 9.34
C ALA A 179 18.06 3.92 8.80
N GLY A 180 18.08 4.13 7.49
CA GLY A 180 17.41 5.25 6.84
C GLY A 180 15.89 5.12 6.82
N LEU A 181 15.40 3.93 6.49
CA LEU A 181 13.98 3.58 6.53
C LEU A 181 13.41 3.73 7.94
N ASP A 182 14.04 3.11 8.94
CA ASP A 182 13.60 3.10 10.34
C ASP A 182 13.58 4.52 10.93
N ALA A 183 14.55 5.36 10.56
CA ALA A 183 14.58 6.76 10.98
C ALA A 183 13.42 7.57 10.38
N ALA A 184 13.04 7.31 9.14
CA ALA A 184 11.86 7.91 8.52
C ALA A 184 10.56 7.33 9.09
N ASN A 185 10.48 6.03 9.30
CA ASN A 185 9.34 5.33 9.90
C ASN A 185 9.01 5.86 11.29
N LYS A 186 10.02 6.13 12.11
CA LYS A 186 9.82 6.84 13.39
C LYS A 186 9.15 8.21 13.24
N ARG A 187 9.45 8.95 12.17
CA ARG A 187 8.84 10.27 11.90
C ARG A 187 7.45 10.17 11.30
N PHE A 188 7.21 9.14 10.50
CA PHE A 188 5.92 8.82 9.91
C PHE A 188 4.95 8.16 10.91
N GLY A 189 5.46 7.61 12.02
CA GLY A 189 4.65 6.91 13.02
C GLY A 189 4.50 5.41 12.77
N LEU A 190 5.32 4.83 11.89
CA LEU A 190 5.37 3.38 11.63
C LEU A 190 6.21 2.72 12.72
N THR A 191 5.56 2.30 13.80
CA THR A 191 6.24 1.80 15.02
C THR A 191 6.43 0.30 15.04
N SER A 192 5.78 -0.42 14.11
CA SER A 192 5.83 -1.87 13.95
C SER A 192 6.34 -2.27 12.55
N THR A 193 7.11 -1.38 11.93
CA THR A 193 7.77 -1.60 10.63
C THR A 193 9.27 -1.48 10.80
N GLU A 194 9.98 -2.55 10.46
CA GLU A 194 11.44 -2.66 10.66
C GLU A 194 12.11 -3.10 9.36
N GLY A 195 13.11 -2.33 8.92
CA GLY A 195 13.85 -2.55 7.69
C GLY A 195 14.53 -3.91 7.62
N GLY A 196 14.45 -4.56 6.46
CA GLY A 196 15.10 -5.86 6.24
C GLY A 196 16.64 -5.80 6.27
N ASP A 197 17.26 -6.94 6.61
CA ASP A 197 18.70 -7.07 6.78
C ASP A 197 19.50 -6.79 5.49
N GLY A 198 20.46 -5.88 5.56
CA GLY A 198 21.43 -5.63 4.50
C GLY A 198 20.78 -5.23 3.18
N ALA A 199 20.79 -6.13 2.18
CA ALA A 199 20.19 -5.91 0.87
C ALA A 199 18.76 -6.47 0.74
N LEU A 200 18.25 -7.12 1.78
CA LEU A 200 16.97 -7.85 1.77
C LEU A 200 15.80 -6.92 2.09
N TRP A 201 15.71 -5.77 1.41
CA TRP A 201 14.66 -4.76 1.63
C TRP A 201 13.24 -5.34 1.53
N GLY A 202 13.02 -6.38 0.71
CA GLY A 202 11.72 -7.03 0.56
C GLY A 202 11.29 -7.87 1.76
N LEU A 203 12.20 -8.13 2.71
CA LEU A 203 11.94 -8.83 3.97
C LEU A 203 11.72 -7.86 5.15
N THR A 204 11.63 -6.55 4.87
CA THR A 204 11.15 -5.55 5.83
C THR A 204 9.83 -6.06 6.41
N GLN A 205 9.74 -6.15 7.73
CA GLN A 205 8.53 -6.56 8.44
C GLN A 205 7.61 -5.35 8.63
N THR A 206 6.31 -5.55 8.51
CA THR A 206 5.29 -4.51 8.74
C THR A 206 3.99 -5.10 9.28
N THR A 207 3.10 -4.25 9.79
CA THR A 207 1.70 -4.57 10.09
C THR A 207 0.75 -3.84 9.14
N ALA A 208 -0.53 -4.25 9.10
CA ALA A 208 -1.54 -3.57 8.30
C ALA A 208 -1.80 -2.13 8.79
N ALA A 209 -1.78 -1.93 10.11
CA ALA A 209 -1.90 -0.61 10.74
C ALA A 209 -0.81 0.36 10.28
N ASP A 210 0.45 -0.08 10.29
CA ASP A 210 1.58 0.75 9.85
C ASP A 210 1.50 1.09 8.35
N GLN A 211 1.05 0.14 7.52
CA GLN A 211 0.82 0.42 6.11
C GLN A 211 -0.33 1.42 5.89
N LEU A 212 -1.37 1.40 6.73
CA LEU A 212 -2.40 2.44 6.72
C LEU A 212 -1.83 3.81 7.12
N THR A 213 -0.96 3.86 8.13
CA THR A 213 -0.23 5.09 8.53
C THR A 213 0.66 5.61 7.40
N LEU A 214 1.36 4.73 6.68
CA LEU A 214 2.16 5.11 5.50
C LEU A 214 1.27 5.70 4.40
N LEU A 215 0.13 5.08 4.11
CA LEU A 215 -0.82 5.60 3.13
C LEU A 215 -1.36 6.98 3.55
N GLN A 216 -1.56 7.24 4.84
CA GLN A 216 -1.91 8.58 5.33
C GLN A 216 -0.80 9.60 5.07
N GLN A 217 0.48 9.22 5.17
CA GLN A 217 1.58 10.10 4.75
C GLN A 217 1.55 10.40 3.24
N VAL A 218 1.11 9.43 2.43
CA VAL A 218 1.06 9.56 0.97
C VAL A 218 -0.17 10.35 0.49
N PHE A 219 -1.34 10.10 1.06
CA PHE A 219 -2.64 10.58 0.56
C PHE A 219 -3.37 11.54 1.50
N GLY A 220 -2.99 11.61 2.78
CA GLY A 220 -3.63 12.47 3.78
C GLY A 220 -3.02 13.87 3.87
N ASP A 221 -3.74 14.76 4.55
CA ASP A 221 -3.36 16.16 4.71
C ASP A 221 -2.34 16.39 5.82
N ASP A 222 -2.47 15.68 6.96
CA ASP A 222 -1.49 15.68 8.05
C ASP A 222 -0.33 14.74 7.76
N SER A 223 0.54 15.17 6.85
CA SER A 223 1.68 14.39 6.38
C SER A 223 2.99 15.15 6.54
N LYS A 224 4.05 14.39 6.86
CA LYS A 224 5.44 14.89 6.89
C LYS A 224 6.01 15.08 5.49
N LEU A 225 5.36 14.52 4.46
CA LEU A 225 5.67 14.81 3.07
C LEU A 225 5.01 16.11 2.64
N SER A 226 5.78 16.95 1.94
CA SER A 226 5.23 18.13 1.27
C SER A 226 4.19 17.72 0.23
N GLU A 227 3.27 18.63 -0.10
CA GLU A 227 2.26 18.41 -1.13
C GLU A 227 2.87 17.97 -2.48
N ALA A 228 3.99 18.58 -2.89
CA ALA A 228 4.70 18.21 -4.12
C ALA A 228 5.25 16.77 -4.07
N SER A 229 5.78 16.35 -2.93
CA SER A 229 6.24 14.97 -2.73
C SER A 229 5.07 13.99 -2.77
N ARG A 230 3.97 14.30 -2.07
CA ARG A 230 2.73 13.50 -2.10
C ARG A 230 2.21 13.35 -3.53
N ALA A 231 2.05 14.46 -4.25
CA ALA A 231 1.61 14.45 -5.65
C ALA A 231 2.51 13.58 -6.54
N TYR A 232 3.83 13.61 -6.33
CA TYR A 232 4.78 12.79 -7.08
C TYR A 232 4.57 11.29 -6.83
N ILE A 233 4.57 10.84 -5.57
CA ILE A 233 4.39 9.41 -5.26
C ILE A 233 3.01 8.90 -5.66
N GLN A 234 1.95 9.70 -5.43
CA GLN A 234 0.59 9.37 -5.85
C GLN A 234 0.49 9.21 -7.38
N GLY A 235 1.18 10.08 -8.13
CA GLY A 235 1.26 10.00 -9.58
C GLY A 235 1.80 8.65 -10.05
N LEU A 236 2.91 8.19 -9.46
CA LEU A 236 3.51 6.90 -9.79
C LEU A 236 2.61 5.71 -9.38
N MET A 237 1.94 5.79 -8.23
CA MET A 237 1.01 4.74 -7.79
C MET A 237 -0.24 4.62 -8.67
N LYS A 238 -0.62 5.69 -9.40
CA LYS A 238 -1.71 5.67 -10.40
C LYS A 238 -1.28 5.04 -11.73
N THR A 239 0.02 4.94 -11.99
CA THR A 239 0.59 4.50 -13.28
C THR A 239 1.22 3.12 -13.23
N VAL A 240 1.03 2.35 -12.16
CA VAL A 240 1.43 0.93 -12.07
C VAL A 240 0.99 0.15 -13.31
N GLU A 241 1.84 -0.74 -13.81
CA GLU A 241 1.60 -1.50 -15.05
C GLU A 241 0.30 -2.33 -14.99
N PRO A 242 -0.43 -2.47 -16.13
CA PRO A 242 -1.74 -3.12 -16.15
C PRO A 242 -1.79 -4.53 -15.56
N ASP A 243 -0.74 -5.34 -15.74
CA ASP A 243 -0.65 -6.71 -15.22
C ASP A 243 -0.45 -6.78 -13.70
N GLN A 244 -0.16 -5.63 -13.07
CA GLN A 244 -0.02 -5.48 -11.63
C GLN A 244 -1.19 -4.73 -10.98
N ARG A 245 -2.28 -4.43 -11.69
CA ARG A 245 -3.45 -3.70 -11.15
C ARG A 245 -4.49 -4.60 -10.48
N TRP A 246 -4.03 -5.55 -9.68
CA TRP A 246 -4.87 -6.44 -8.85
C TRP A 246 -4.81 -6.02 -7.37
N GLY A 247 -5.54 -6.71 -6.49
CA GLY A 247 -5.47 -6.50 -5.04
C GLY A 247 -6.49 -5.45 -4.56
N VAL A 248 -6.06 -4.36 -3.93
CA VAL A 248 -6.99 -3.34 -3.40
C VAL A 248 -7.86 -2.73 -4.49
N SER A 249 -7.37 -2.63 -5.73
CA SER A 249 -8.17 -2.18 -6.89
C SER A 249 -9.43 -3.00 -7.13
N ALA A 250 -9.50 -4.24 -6.66
CA ALA A 250 -10.69 -5.08 -6.80
C ALA A 250 -11.90 -4.54 -6.03
N ALA A 251 -11.69 -3.65 -5.05
CA ALA A 251 -12.76 -2.93 -4.37
C ALA A 251 -13.20 -1.64 -5.09
N ALA A 252 -12.38 -1.10 -6.00
CA ALA A 252 -12.59 0.21 -6.61
C ALA A 252 -13.67 0.22 -7.70
N ASP A 253 -14.30 1.38 -7.88
CA ASP A 253 -15.15 1.64 -9.04
C ASP A 253 -14.29 1.95 -10.28
N GLY A 254 -14.35 1.07 -11.28
CA GLY A 254 -13.67 1.26 -12.55
C GLY A 254 -12.15 1.41 -12.37
N SER A 255 -11.59 2.54 -12.83
CA SER A 255 -10.14 2.81 -12.80
C SER A 255 -9.74 3.85 -11.74
N ARG A 256 -10.57 4.09 -10.71
CA ARG A 256 -10.30 5.09 -9.67
C ARG A 256 -9.49 4.48 -8.51
N TYR A 257 -8.21 4.24 -8.75
CA TYR A 257 -7.29 3.72 -7.73
C TYR A 257 -5.85 4.17 -7.94
N ALA A 258 -5.07 4.10 -6.87
CA ALA A 258 -3.62 4.22 -6.86
C ALA A 258 -3.07 3.17 -5.90
N LEU A 259 -2.18 2.29 -6.33
CA LEU A 259 -1.81 1.11 -5.53
C LEU A 259 -0.33 0.74 -5.66
N LYS A 260 0.11 -0.10 -4.73
CA LYS A 260 1.32 -0.91 -4.90
C LYS A 260 1.09 -2.31 -4.35
N ASN A 261 1.53 -3.29 -5.14
CA ASN A 261 1.48 -4.70 -4.78
C ASN A 261 2.84 -5.25 -4.40
N GLY A 262 2.83 -6.30 -3.57
CA GLY A 262 3.99 -7.08 -3.18
C GLY A 262 3.69 -8.56 -3.17
N TRP A 263 4.58 -9.38 -3.74
CA TRP A 263 4.48 -10.83 -3.65
C TRP A 263 5.87 -11.44 -3.58
N LEU A 264 6.02 -12.48 -2.78
CA LEU A 264 7.29 -13.16 -2.54
C LEU A 264 7.02 -14.64 -2.26
N ALA A 265 7.73 -15.51 -2.97
CA ALA A 265 7.79 -16.92 -2.60
C ALA A 265 8.86 -17.09 -1.51
N ARG A 266 8.45 -17.47 -0.30
CA ARG A 266 9.34 -17.70 0.83
C ARG A 266 10.15 -18.97 0.60
N SER A 267 11.47 -18.84 0.47
CA SER A 267 12.37 -19.99 0.34
C SER A 267 12.36 -20.88 1.58
N THR A 268 12.07 -20.34 2.76
CA THR A 268 12.06 -21.05 4.04
C THR A 268 10.84 -21.95 4.24
N THR A 269 9.72 -21.65 3.58
CA THR A 269 8.45 -22.39 3.74
C THR A 269 7.89 -22.96 2.43
N GLY A 270 8.32 -22.43 1.27
CA GLY A 270 7.72 -22.71 -0.03
C GLY A 270 6.37 -22.05 -0.26
N LEU A 271 5.90 -21.22 0.67
CA LEU A 271 4.61 -20.53 0.62
C LEU A 271 4.77 -19.08 0.13
N TRP A 272 3.65 -18.44 -0.18
CA TRP A 272 3.61 -17.09 -0.74
C TRP A 272 3.13 -16.06 0.28
N ASP A 273 3.86 -14.95 0.31
CA ASP A 273 3.39 -13.68 0.85
C ASP A 273 2.83 -12.86 -0.32
N VAL A 274 1.65 -12.30 -0.14
CA VAL A 274 0.97 -11.48 -1.15
C VAL A 274 0.26 -10.33 -0.45
N ASN A 275 0.58 -9.11 -0.86
CA ASN A 275 0.19 -7.88 -0.21
C ASN A 275 -0.28 -6.86 -1.25
N SER A 276 -1.19 -5.99 -0.85
CA SER A 276 -1.66 -4.87 -1.66
C SER A 276 -2.01 -3.69 -0.77
N ILE A 277 -1.52 -2.50 -1.12
CA ILE A 277 -1.80 -1.25 -0.41
C ILE A 277 -2.19 -0.17 -1.42
N GLY A 278 -3.03 0.77 -1.04
CA GLY A 278 -3.35 1.89 -1.91
C GLY A 278 -4.57 2.70 -1.49
N ARG A 279 -4.96 3.61 -2.38
CA ARG A 279 -6.20 4.38 -2.31
C ARG A 279 -7.16 3.89 -3.39
N VAL A 280 -8.43 3.72 -3.04
CA VAL A 280 -9.52 3.35 -3.96
C VAL A 280 -10.71 4.29 -3.80
N THR A 281 -11.49 4.48 -4.85
CA THR A 281 -12.76 5.23 -4.76
C THR A 281 -13.93 4.28 -4.98
N VAL A 282 -14.91 4.29 -4.06
CA VAL A 282 -16.12 3.46 -4.11
C VAL A 282 -17.33 4.30 -3.75
N GLY A 283 -18.32 4.36 -4.63
CA GLY A 283 -19.54 5.17 -4.39
C GLY A 283 -19.28 6.67 -4.30
N GLY A 284 -18.12 7.16 -4.76
CA GLY A 284 -17.70 8.56 -4.63
C GLY A 284 -16.77 8.85 -3.44
N THR A 285 -16.74 7.97 -2.44
CA THR A 285 -15.86 8.08 -1.27
C THR A 285 -14.50 7.47 -1.53
N GLU A 286 -13.44 8.12 -1.07
CA GLU A 286 -12.07 7.62 -1.16
C GLU A 286 -11.68 6.86 0.14
N TYR A 287 -11.10 5.68 -0.03
CA TYR A 287 -10.60 4.84 1.05
C TYR A 287 -9.11 4.58 0.90
N LEU A 288 -8.37 4.63 1.99
CA LEU A 288 -7.04 4.03 2.08
C LEU A 288 -7.20 2.59 2.55
N VAL A 289 -6.54 1.64 1.89
CA VAL A 289 -6.70 0.22 2.16
C VAL A 289 -5.32 -0.44 2.15
N ALA A 290 -5.03 -1.21 3.20
CA ALA A 290 -3.87 -2.08 3.28
C ALA A 290 -4.32 -3.50 3.59
N VAL A 291 -3.92 -4.47 2.76
CA VAL A 291 -4.18 -5.89 2.97
C VAL A 291 -2.88 -6.66 2.84
N LEU A 292 -2.54 -7.41 3.89
CA LEU A 292 -1.32 -8.20 3.98
C LEU A 292 -1.69 -9.66 4.16
N SER A 293 -1.00 -10.55 3.46
CA SER A 293 -1.22 -11.99 3.62
C SER A 293 0.06 -12.79 3.47
N LYS A 294 0.12 -13.94 4.16
CA LYS A 294 1.20 -14.92 4.06
C LYS A 294 0.66 -16.34 4.16
N GLY A 295 1.46 -17.30 3.73
CA GLY A 295 1.16 -18.73 3.91
C GLY A 295 0.28 -19.36 2.82
N THR A 296 0.02 -18.67 1.71
CA THR A 296 -0.75 -19.27 0.60
C THR A 296 0.14 -20.18 -0.25
N VAL A 297 -0.43 -21.28 -0.77
CA VAL A 297 0.33 -22.28 -1.56
C VAL A 297 0.73 -21.80 -2.96
N SER A 298 0.06 -20.77 -3.47
CA SER A 298 0.35 -20.20 -4.79
C SER A 298 0.14 -18.69 -4.76
N GLN A 299 0.91 -17.98 -5.59
CA GLN A 299 0.74 -16.54 -5.78
C GLN A 299 -0.70 -16.19 -6.17
N ALA A 300 -1.30 -16.93 -7.11
CA ALA A 300 -2.66 -16.69 -7.56
C ALA A 300 -3.68 -16.82 -6.40
N GLY A 301 -3.50 -17.82 -5.53
CA GLY A 301 -4.31 -17.98 -4.33
C GLY A 301 -4.18 -16.80 -3.37
N GLY A 302 -2.96 -16.29 -3.17
CA GLY A 302 -2.74 -15.07 -2.39
C GLY A 302 -3.37 -13.83 -3.00
N VAL A 303 -3.30 -13.67 -4.33
CA VAL A 303 -3.98 -12.56 -5.03
C VAL A 303 -5.49 -12.62 -4.78
N SER A 304 -6.11 -13.79 -4.97
CA SER A 304 -7.56 -13.95 -4.71
C SER A 304 -7.94 -13.67 -3.26
N LEU A 305 -7.12 -14.09 -2.29
CA LEU A 305 -7.33 -13.80 -0.87
C LEU A 305 -7.29 -12.29 -0.60
N VAL A 306 -6.26 -11.60 -1.11
CA VAL A 306 -6.08 -10.16 -0.93
C VAL A 306 -7.24 -9.36 -1.56
N GLU A 307 -7.71 -9.75 -2.74
CA GLU A 307 -8.84 -9.09 -3.40
C GLU A 307 -10.17 -9.30 -2.64
N ALA A 308 -10.40 -10.50 -2.12
CA ALA A 308 -11.58 -10.79 -1.31
C ALA A 308 -11.56 -9.99 0.01
N ALA A 309 -10.40 -9.93 0.67
CA ALA A 309 -10.19 -9.15 1.88
C ALA A 309 -10.35 -7.63 1.63
N ALA A 310 -9.83 -7.10 0.52
CA ALA A 310 -10.00 -5.69 0.18
C ALA A 310 -11.48 -5.31 -0.04
N LYS A 311 -12.24 -6.15 -0.74
CA LYS A 311 -13.69 -5.96 -0.92
C LYS A 311 -14.45 -6.01 0.41
N ALA A 312 -14.14 -6.97 1.26
CA ALA A 312 -14.74 -7.08 2.59
C ALA A 312 -14.40 -5.86 3.47
N ALA A 313 -13.14 -5.40 3.44
CA ALA A 313 -12.70 -4.25 4.21
C ALA A 313 -13.44 -2.97 3.82
N VAL A 314 -13.49 -2.64 2.52
CA VAL A 314 -14.23 -1.45 2.06
C VAL A 314 -15.74 -1.62 2.24
N GLY A 315 -16.28 -2.82 2.03
CA GLY A 315 -17.70 -3.13 2.26
C GLY A 315 -18.15 -2.88 3.71
N SER A 316 -17.25 -3.06 4.68
CA SER A 316 -17.53 -2.81 6.09
C SER A 316 -17.87 -1.34 6.43
N PHE A 317 -17.49 -0.40 5.55
CA PHE A 317 -17.81 1.02 5.66
C PHE A 317 -19.08 1.42 4.88
N THR A 318 -19.37 0.73 3.78
CA THR A 318 -20.49 1.09 2.89
C THR A 318 -21.84 0.48 3.31
N GLU A 319 -21.84 -0.67 4.02
CA GLU A 319 -23.07 -1.31 4.52
C GLU A 319 -23.75 -0.49 5.65
N SER A 320 -23.01 0.37 6.34
CA SER A 320 -23.56 1.24 7.40
C SER A 320 -24.42 2.39 6.85
N THR A 321 -24.11 2.90 5.65
CA THR A 321 -24.78 4.07 5.06
C THR A 321 -26.15 3.74 4.47
N GLN A 322 -26.34 2.53 3.93
CA GLN A 322 -27.65 2.11 3.39
C GLN A 322 -28.71 1.90 4.47
N SER A 323 -28.29 1.56 5.69
CA SER A 323 -29.21 1.34 6.82
C SER A 323 -29.75 2.66 7.40
N SER A 324 -29.01 3.77 7.27
CA SER A 324 -29.46 5.09 7.73
C SER A 324 -30.40 5.79 6.75
N GLU A 325 -30.16 5.68 5.43
CA GLU A 325 -31.03 6.31 4.43
C GLU A 325 -32.41 5.64 4.31
N SER A 326 -32.48 4.33 4.57
CA SER A 326 -33.75 3.60 4.54
C SER A 326 -34.67 3.91 5.73
N SER A 327 -34.12 4.37 6.87
CA SER A 327 -34.90 4.78 8.05
C SER A 327 -35.50 6.19 7.98
N GLU A 328 -34.99 7.09 7.13
CA GLU A 328 -35.52 8.47 6.97
C GLU A 328 -36.72 8.56 6.02
N SER A 329 -37.06 7.48 5.30
CA SER A 329 -38.07 7.51 4.22
C SER A 329 -39.46 6.97 4.59
N ALA A 330 -39.76 6.70 5.86
CA ALA A 330 -41.08 6.22 6.25
C ALA A 330 -42.09 7.39 6.40
N PRO A 331 -43.12 7.53 5.53
CA PRO A 331 -44.14 8.55 5.73
C PRO A 331 -45.07 8.17 6.89
N ALA A 332 -45.30 9.13 7.79
CA ALA A 332 -46.34 9.03 8.81
C ALA A 332 -47.71 8.88 8.13
N SER A 333 -48.29 7.68 8.23
CA SER A 333 -49.67 7.44 7.79
C SER A 333 -50.62 8.13 8.76
N ALA A 334 -51.21 9.24 8.33
CA ALA A 334 -52.34 9.87 9.00
C ALA A 334 -53.60 9.03 8.74
N SER A 335 -54.21 8.53 9.82
CA SER A 335 -55.52 7.88 9.82
C SER A 335 -56.63 8.88 9.53
N GLN A 336 -57.56 8.52 8.65
CA GLN A 336 -58.97 8.94 8.66
C GLN A 336 -59.83 7.69 8.71
#